data_AF-A0AA84Z6P2-F1
#
_entry.id   AF-A0AA84Z6P2-F1
#
_cell.length_a   1.000
_cell.length_b   1.000
_cell.length_c   1.000
_cell.angle_alpha   90.00
_cell.angle_beta   90.00
_cell.angle_gamma   90.00
#
_symmetry.space_group_name_H-M   'P 1'
#
loop_
_entity.id
_entity.type
_entity.pdbx_description
1 polymer ?
#
loop_
_entity_poly.entity_id
_entity_poly.type
_entity_poly.pdbx_seq_one_letter_code
_entity_poly.pdbx_strand_id
1 'polypeptide(L)'
;MVIEIYGLVHKESFQKASLLASDLHESHHEIFEQPRICGMFEFEWADFIRTTKKKLGGAYWIYNHDVLVIIDGNPLGSEEDLANWAEREFNITDYRPMTLYSALAIDAYQKRLLHFNRIHVSMHISIDGEKCGILLLELYSDFVPKTCENFRSLCTGEYGVIKKNEVEKYKMNYKGTKFFRLVKNGWIQGGV
;
A
#
# COMPACT_ATOMS: atom_id res chain seq x y z
N MET A 1 -8.21 25.08 9.86
CA MET A 1 -7.40 24.53 8.77
C MET A 1 -7.48 23.02 8.84
N VAL A 2 -7.78 22.37 7.73
CA VAL A 2 -7.85 20.92 7.60
C VAL A 2 -6.59 20.45 6.89
N ILE A 3 -5.79 19.63 7.56
CA ILE A 3 -4.64 18.96 6.94
C ILE A 3 -5.06 17.54 6.55
N GLU A 4 -4.89 17.20 5.28
CA GLU A 4 -5.16 15.87 4.74
C GLU A 4 -3.84 15.27 4.24
N ILE A 5 -3.55 14.04 4.67
CA ILE A 5 -2.31 13.33 4.34
C ILE A 5 -2.68 12.03 3.65
N TYR A 6 -2.22 11.88 2.42
CA TYR A 6 -2.39 10.66 1.64
C TYR A 6 -1.02 10.10 1.33
N GLY A 7 -0.79 8.80 1.56
CA GLY A 7 0.53 8.24 1.24
C GLY A 7 0.65 6.75 1.51
N LEU A 8 1.79 6.19 1.14
CA LEU A 8 2.13 4.80 1.38
C LEU A 8 2.33 4.56 2.88
N VAL A 9 1.50 3.68 3.47
CA VAL A 9 1.49 3.45 4.92
C VAL A 9 2.82 2.91 5.45
N HIS A 10 3.55 2.16 4.62
CA HIS A 10 4.84 1.54 4.95
C HIS A 10 6.05 2.47 4.74
N LYS A 11 5.84 3.75 4.44
CA LYS A 11 6.90 4.72 4.17
C LYS A 11 7.07 5.68 5.32
N GLU A 12 8.32 6.00 5.63
CA GLU A 12 8.66 6.94 6.69
C GLU A 12 8.21 8.37 6.39
N SER A 13 8.23 8.77 5.11
CA SER A 13 7.70 10.07 4.65
C SER A 13 6.24 10.27 5.08
N PHE A 14 5.42 9.24 4.91
CA PHE A 14 4.03 9.25 5.35
C PHE A 14 3.91 9.34 6.88
N GLN A 15 4.75 8.61 7.63
CA GLN A 15 4.74 8.66 9.10
C GLN A 15 5.20 10.03 9.63
N LYS A 16 6.23 10.63 9.01
CA LYS A 16 6.70 11.99 9.30
C LYS A 16 5.59 13.01 9.15
N ALA A 17 4.94 13.02 7.98
CA ALA A 17 3.84 13.94 7.73
C ALA A 17 2.70 13.72 8.74
N SER A 18 2.34 12.46 8.98
CA SER A 18 1.22 12.08 9.87
C SER A 18 1.41 12.55 11.30
N LEU A 19 2.62 12.36 11.84
CA LEU A 19 2.93 12.83 13.17
C LEU A 19 3.02 14.36 13.22
N LEU A 20 3.69 15.00 12.27
CA LEU A 20 3.81 16.46 12.24
C LEU A 20 2.44 17.16 12.14
N ALA A 21 1.50 16.62 11.35
CA ALA A 21 0.14 17.15 11.30
C ALA A 21 -0.63 16.93 12.61
N SER A 22 -0.37 15.82 13.32
CA SER A 22 -0.91 15.60 14.66
C SER A 22 -0.33 16.60 15.66
N ASP A 23 0.98 16.85 15.61
CA ASP A 23 1.65 17.83 16.48
C ASP A 23 1.12 19.26 16.23
N LEU A 24 0.89 19.64 14.97
CA LEU A 24 0.25 20.91 14.60
C LEU A 24 -1.15 21.04 15.21
N HIS A 25 -1.96 19.98 15.14
CA HIS A 25 -3.27 19.94 15.78
C HIS A 25 -3.19 20.04 17.30
N GLU A 26 -2.29 19.31 17.95
CA GLU A 26 -2.15 19.32 19.41
C GLU A 26 -1.65 20.67 19.94
N SER A 27 -0.70 21.29 19.23
CA SER A 27 -0.09 22.57 19.63
C SER A 27 -0.94 23.78 19.28
N HIS A 28 -1.72 23.72 18.20
CA HIS A 28 -2.51 24.85 17.68
C HIS A 28 -3.94 24.39 17.32
N HIS A 29 -4.61 23.71 18.25
CA HIS A 29 -5.97 23.15 18.10
C HIS A 29 -7.04 24.19 17.75
N GLU A 30 -6.80 25.47 18.04
CA GLU A 30 -7.64 26.60 17.64
C GLU A 30 -7.52 26.94 16.15
N ILE A 31 -6.42 26.55 15.51
CA ILE A 31 -6.15 26.77 14.08
C ILE A 31 -6.43 25.50 13.29
N PHE A 32 -6.05 24.34 13.80
CA PHE A 32 -6.11 23.07 13.08
C PHE A 32 -7.20 22.15 13.61
N GLU A 33 -8.01 21.63 12.68
CA GLU A 33 -8.89 20.50 12.96
C GLU A 33 -8.07 19.20 13.07
N GLN A 34 -8.69 18.14 13.58
CA GLN A 34 -8.09 16.80 13.58
C GLN A 34 -7.66 16.43 12.15
N PRO A 35 -6.37 16.10 11.92
CA PRO A 35 -5.89 15.80 10.58
C PRO A 35 -6.52 14.52 10.02
N ARG A 36 -6.77 14.52 8.71
CA ARG A 36 -7.25 13.33 7.99
C ARG A 36 -6.06 12.57 7.45
N ILE A 37 -5.74 11.45 8.09
CA ILE A 37 -4.60 10.61 7.75
C ILE A 37 -5.09 9.38 7.00
N CYS A 38 -4.75 9.30 5.71
CA CYS A 38 -5.16 8.26 4.78
C CYS A 38 -3.95 7.48 4.27
N GLY A 39 -3.52 6.48 5.05
CA GLY A 39 -2.50 5.53 4.63
C GLY A 39 -3.04 4.58 3.55
N MET A 40 -2.23 4.26 2.55
CA MET A 40 -2.57 3.43 1.39
C MET A 40 -1.54 2.31 1.18
N PHE A 41 -1.97 1.18 0.61
CA PHE A 41 -1.08 0.21 -0.01
C PHE A 41 -0.63 0.70 -1.39
N GLU A 42 0.35 0.02 -1.98
CA GLU A 42 1.00 0.40 -3.24
C GLU A 42 0.01 0.57 -4.39
N PHE A 43 -0.95 -0.35 -4.51
CA PHE A 43 -1.97 -0.31 -5.56
C PHE A 43 -2.93 0.87 -5.38
N GLU A 44 -3.43 1.07 -4.16
CA GLU A 44 -4.33 2.18 -3.83
C GLU A 44 -3.65 3.53 -4.05
N TRP A 45 -2.39 3.66 -3.61
CA TRP A 45 -1.59 4.86 -3.82
C TRP A 45 -1.36 5.14 -5.30
N ALA A 46 -1.01 4.13 -6.09
CA ALA A 46 -0.81 4.28 -7.53
C ALA A 46 -2.08 4.79 -8.24
N ASP A 47 -3.25 4.25 -7.89
CA ASP A 47 -4.53 4.68 -8.45
C ASP A 47 -4.93 6.08 -7.97
N PHE A 48 -4.76 6.37 -6.68
CA PHE A 48 -5.01 7.67 -6.07
C PHE A 48 -4.14 8.74 -6.74
N ILE A 49 -2.81 8.58 -6.72
CA ILE A 49 -1.89 9.62 -7.19
C ILE A 49 -2.04 9.85 -8.69
N ARG A 50 -2.27 8.79 -9.49
CA ARG A 50 -2.56 8.93 -10.92
C ARG A 50 -3.80 9.80 -11.17
N THR A 51 -4.85 9.61 -10.38
CA THR A 51 -6.11 10.35 -10.51
C THR A 51 -5.94 11.79 -10.01
N THR A 52 -5.24 11.96 -8.88
CA THR A 52 -4.98 13.27 -8.27
C THR A 52 -4.08 14.14 -9.15
N LYS A 53 -3.00 13.59 -9.72
CA LYS A 53 -2.13 14.30 -10.69
C LYS A 53 -2.90 14.88 -11.87
N LYS A 54 -3.85 14.11 -12.43
CA LYS A 54 -4.70 14.58 -13.55
C LYS A 54 -5.61 15.74 -13.13
N LYS A 55 -6.09 15.74 -11.88
CA LYS A 55 -6.94 16.81 -11.34
C LYS A 55 -6.15 18.09 -11.05
N LEU A 56 -4.97 17.95 -10.43
CA LEU A 56 -4.13 19.09 -10.04
C LEU A 56 -3.43 19.74 -11.24
N GLY A 57 -2.93 18.94 -12.19
CA GLY A 57 -2.20 19.42 -13.36
C GLY A 57 -0.89 20.16 -13.03
N GLY A 58 -0.37 20.93 -14.00
CA GLY A 58 0.82 21.78 -13.80
C GLY A 58 2.06 21.03 -13.30
N ALA A 59 2.70 21.57 -12.26
CA ALA A 59 3.90 20.99 -11.66
C ALA A 59 3.67 19.58 -11.06
N TYR A 60 2.42 19.23 -10.73
CA TYR A 60 2.10 17.93 -10.13
C TYR A 60 2.12 16.76 -11.12
N TRP A 61 2.21 17.01 -12.44
CA TRP A 61 2.35 15.91 -13.43
C TRP A 61 3.56 15.02 -13.14
N ILE A 62 4.66 15.61 -12.66
CA ILE A 62 5.91 14.93 -12.35
C ILE A 62 6.05 14.52 -10.88
N TYR A 63 5.00 14.68 -10.06
CA TYR A 63 5.04 14.38 -8.63
C TYR A 63 5.48 12.93 -8.35
N ASN A 64 6.54 12.71 -7.59
CA ASN A 64 7.15 11.38 -7.43
C ASN A 64 7.40 10.99 -5.96
N HIS A 65 6.78 11.70 -5.02
CA HIS A 65 6.86 11.37 -3.60
C HIS A 65 5.87 10.27 -3.21
N ASP A 66 6.14 9.65 -2.06
CA ASP A 66 5.34 8.56 -1.48
C ASP A 66 4.20 9.06 -0.55
N VAL A 67 4.11 10.37 -0.37
CA VAL A 67 3.08 11.07 0.42
C VAL A 67 2.67 12.33 -0.32
N LEU A 68 1.44 12.79 -0.12
CA LEU A 68 0.90 14.07 -0.58
C LEU A 68 0.13 14.70 0.56
N VAL A 69 0.50 15.92 0.91
CA VAL A 69 -0.11 16.76 1.93
C VAL A 69 -0.98 17.82 1.24
N ILE A 70 -2.20 17.96 1.73
CA ILE A 70 -3.19 18.93 1.26
C ILE A 70 -3.64 19.76 2.47
N ILE A 71 -3.69 21.08 2.32
CA ILE A 71 -4.17 22.00 3.35
C ILE A 71 -5.34 22.78 2.78
N ASP A 72 -6.51 22.68 3.43
CA ASP A 72 -7.75 23.32 3.02
C ASP A 72 -8.08 23.10 1.52
N GLY A 73 -7.85 21.87 1.05
CA GLY A 73 -8.09 21.46 -0.35
C GLY A 73 -6.98 21.85 -1.34
N ASN A 74 -5.94 22.58 -0.91
CA ASN A 74 -4.82 22.97 -1.75
C ASN A 74 -3.61 22.06 -1.52
N PRO A 75 -2.97 21.54 -2.58
CA PRO A 75 -1.83 20.65 -2.40
C PRO A 75 -0.61 21.46 -1.93
N LEU A 76 -0.07 21.07 -0.78
CA LEU A 76 1.17 21.63 -0.23
C LEU A 76 2.39 20.94 -0.85
N GLY A 77 2.35 19.61 -0.95
CA GLY A 77 3.45 18.81 -1.48
C GLY A 77 3.77 17.59 -0.63
N SER A 78 5.05 17.33 -0.43
CA SER A 78 5.63 16.20 0.31
C SER A 78 5.63 16.43 1.83
N GLU A 79 6.21 15.48 2.57
CA GLU A 79 6.49 15.66 4.00
C GLU A 79 7.53 16.76 4.26
N GLU A 80 8.47 16.97 3.33
CA GLU A 80 9.49 18.03 3.46
C GLU A 80 8.85 19.41 3.29
N ASP A 81 7.91 19.54 2.35
CA ASP A 81 7.14 20.76 2.15
C ASP A 81 6.30 21.10 3.40
N LEU A 82 5.71 20.07 4.04
CA LEU A 82 5.00 20.23 5.30
C LEU A 82 5.93 20.65 6.45
N ALA A 83 7.10 20.03 6.58
CA ALA A 83 8.09 20.39 7.60
C ALA A 83 8.55 21.84 7.46
N ASN A 84 8.93 22.24 6.25
CA ASN A 84 9.37 23.61 5.96
C ASN A 84 8.26 24.64 6.23
N TRP A 85 7.02 24.31 5.87
CA TRP A 85 5.86 25.16 6.13
C TRP A 85 5.56 25.28 7.63
N ALA A 86 5.58 24.17 8.37
CA ALA A 86 5.32 24.14 9.81
C ALA A 86 6.37 24.93 10.59
N GLU A 87 7.65 24.81 10.21
CA GLU A 87 8.74 25.59 10.82
C GLU A 87 8.57 27.08 10.54
N ARG A 88 8.26 27.46 9.29
CA ARG A 88 8.15 28.87 8.91
C ARG A 88 6.94 29.57 9.55
N GLU A 89 5.78 28.92 9.55
CA GLU A 89 4.52 29.56 9.95
C GLU A 89 4.20 29.37 11.45
N PHE A 90 4.67 28.25 12.05
CA PHE A 90 4.32 27.88 13.43
C PHE A 90 5.53 27.62 14.32
N ASN A 91 6.76 27.75 13.78
CA ASN A 91 8.01 27.48 14.52
C ASN A 91 8.03 26.06 15.14
N ILE A 92 7.46 25.09 14.41
CA ILE A 92 7.47 23.68 14.78
C ILE A 92 8.52 22.95 13.95
N THR A 93 9.47 22.33 14.63
CA THR A 93 10.52 21.51 14.02
C THR A 93 10.46 20.10 14.57
N ASP A 94 10.53 19.11 13.66
CA ASP A 94 10.50 17.70 14.02
C ASP A 94 11.92 17.16 14.23
N TYR A 95 12.27 16.86 15.49
CA TYR A 95 13.57 16.31 15.88
C TYR A 95 13.56 14.79 16.08
N ARG A 96 12.46 14.10 15.76
CA ARG A 96 12.37 12.66 15.97
C ARG A 96 13.35 11.91 15.06
N PRO A 97 14.00 10.84 15.56
CA PRO A 97 15.00 10.11 14.77
C PRO A 97 14.36 9.29 13.66
N MET A 98 15.10 9.08 12.57
CA MET A 98 14.63 8.29 11.42
C MET A 98 14.16 6.88 11.82
N THR A 99 14.82 6.27 12.80
CA THR A 99 14.50 4.94 13.33
C THR A 99 13.10 4.84 13.93
N LEU A 100 12.56 5.93 14.48
CA LEU A 100 11.19 5.96 14.99
C LEU A 100 10.20 5.80 13.83
N TYR A 101 10.36 6.57 12.75
CA TYR A 101 9.45 6.48 11.60
C TYR A 101 9.56 5.14 10.90
N SER A 102 10.75 4.57 10.77
CA SER A 102 10.90 3.23 10.21
C SER A 102 10.18 2.19 11.06
N ALA A 103 10.25 2.27 12.40
CA ALA A 103 9.51 1.39 13.29
C ALA A 103 7.98 1.59 13.17
N LEU A 104 7.51 2.83 13.13
CA LEU A 104 6.09 3.16 12.94
C LEU A 104 5.56 2.71 11.58
N ALA A 105 6.35 2.85 10.52
CA ALA A 105 5.99 2.42 9.18
C ALA A 105 5.80 0.90 9.10
N ILE A 106 6.72 0.14 9.73
CA ILE A 106 6.61 -1.32 9.85
C ILE A 106 5.36 -1.71 10.66
N ASP A 107 5.18 -1.10 11.83
CA ASP A 107 4.05 -1.38 12.73
C ASP A 107 2.70 -1.04 12.06
N ALA A 108 2.60 0.12 11.40
CA ALA A 108 1.40 0.55 10.69
C ALA A 108 1.07 -0.40 9.53
N TYR A 109 2.07 -0.82 8.75
CA TYR A 109 1.87 -1.78 7.67
C TYR A 109 1.40 -3.15 8.20
N GLN A 110 2.03 -3.65 9.27
CA GLN A 110 1.64 -4.92 9.90
C GLN A 110 0.22 -4.85 10.49
N LYS A 111 -0.09 -3.80 11.25
CA LYS A 111 -1.42 -3.58 11.82
C LYS A 111 -2.48 -3.53 10.73
N ARG A 112 -2.18 -2.90 9.60
CA ARG A 112 -3.12 -2.82 8.48
C ARG A 112 -3.32 -4.18 7.80
N LEU A 113 -2.25 -4.93 7.53
CA LEU A 113 -2.36 -6.28 6.98
C LEU A 113 -3.14 -7.22 7.90
N LEU A 114 -2.92 -7.11 9.21
CA LEU A 114 -3.57 -7.96 10.21
C LEU A 114 -4.91 -7.40 10.70
N HIS A 115 -5.36 -6.25 10.17
CA HIS A 115 -6.58 -5.59 10.62
C HIS A 115 -7.79 -6.51 10.49
N PHE A 116 -7.86 -7.23 9.36
CA PHE A 116 -8.77 -8.34 9.18
C PHE A 116 -8.02 -9.63 9.47
N ASN A 117 -8.57 -10.49 10.33
CA ASN A 117 -8.02 -11.81 10.63
C ASN A 117 -8.28 -12.79 9.47
N ARG A 118 -7.79 -12.42 8.27
CA ARG A 118 -7.97 -13.10 7.00
C ARG A 118 -6.71 -13.83 6.58
N ILE A 119 -6.90 -14.80 5.70
CA ILE A 119 -5.79 -15.57 5.13
C ILE A 119 -5.01 -14.68 4.17
N HIS A 120 -3.69 -14.69 4.31
CA HIS A 120 -2.78 -14.01 3.39
C HIS A 120 -1.91 -15.03 2.66
N VAL A 121 -1.69 -14.83 1.37
CA VAL A 121 -0.77 -15.65 0.57
C VAL A 121 0.15 -14.76 -0.26
N SER A 122 1.37 -15.23 -0.48
CA SER A 122 2.36 -14.53 -1.31
C SER A 122 2.72 -15.34 -2.55
N MET A 123 2.95 -14.65 -3.66
CA MET A 123 3.40 -15.24 -4.92
C MET A 123 4.64 -14.50 -5.42
N HIS A 124 5.73 -15.23 -5.66
CA HIS A 124 6.91 -14.67 -6.31
C HIS A 124 6.68 -14.63 -7.82
N ILE A 125 6.81 -13.44 -8.40
CA ILE A 125 6.59 -13.21 -9.83
C ILE A 125 7.92 -13.05 -10.53
N SER A 126 8.05 -13.70 -11.68
CA SER A 126 9.18 -13.56 -12.58
C SER A 126 8.73 -13.20 -14.01
N ILE A 127 9.50 -12.35 -14.67
CA ILE A 127 9.32 -11.95 -16.07
C ILE A 127 10.59 -12.38 -16.80
N ASP A 128 10.44 -13.20 -17.85
CA ASP A 128 11.57 -13.76 -18.62
C ASP A 128 12.66 -14.44 -17.77
N GLY A 129 12.24 -15.05 -16.65
CA GLY A 129 13.13 -15.75 -15.72
C GLY A 129 13.75 -14.85 -14.63
N GLU A 130 13.63 -13.53 -14.76
CA GLU A 130 14.10 -12.58 -13.76
C GLU A 130 13.05 -12.34 -12.68
N LYS A 131 13.47 -12.26 -11.41
CA LYS A 131 12.55 -11.97 -10.29
C LYS A 131 12.09 -10.52 -10.36
N CYS A 132 10.78 -10.32 -10.51
CA CYS A 132 10.16 -9.01 -10.61
C CYS A 132 9.67 -8.49 -9.25
N GLY A 133 9.20 -9.39 -8.37
CA GLY A 133 8.66 -8.99 -7.07
C GLY A 133 7.79 -10.06 -6.43
N ILE A 134 7.10 -9.65 -5.36
CA ILE A 134 6.18 -10.49 -4.60
C ILE A 134 4.79 -9.87 -4.65
N LEU A 135 3.80 -10.65 -5.04
CA LEU A 135 2.39 -10.27 -4.92
C LEU A 135 1.85 -10.82 -3.60
N LEU A 136 1.47 -9.93 -2.68
CA LEU A 136 0.78 -10.29 -1.44
C LEU A 136 -0.73 -10.15 -1.65
N LEU A 137 -1.47 -11.21 -1.35
CA LEU A 137 -2.91 -11.29 -1.56
C LEU A 137 -3.60 -11.55 -0.22
N GLU A 138 -4.49 -10.64 0.17
CA GLU A 138 -5.47 -10.87 1.22
C GLU A 138 -6.67 -11.62 0.63
N LEU A 139 -6.99 -12.78 1.22
CA LEU A 139 -8.13 -13.59 0.82
C LEU A 139 -9.29 -13.29 1.76
N TYR A 140 -10.45 -12.95 1.20
CA TYR A 140 -11.70 -12.67 1.92
C TYR A 140 -12.32 -13.95 2.54
N SER A 141 -11.59 -14.60 3.43
CA SER A 141 -11.91 -15.91 4.02
C SER A 141 -13.10 -15.87 4.97
N ASP A 142 -13.42 -14.70 5.50
CA ASP A 142 -14.65 -14.39 6.22
C ASP A 142 -15.91 -14.45 5.33
N PHE A 143 -15.77 -14.13 4.03
CA PHE A 143 -16.88 -14.15 3.08
C PHE A 143 -16.96 -15.45 2.26
N VAL A 144 -15.81 -15.95 1.79
CA VAL A 144 -15.74 -17.11 0.86
C VAL A 144 -14.72 -18.17 1.31
N PRO A 145 -14.87 -18.74 2.52
CA PRO A 145 -13.85 -19.59 3.16
C PRO A 145 -13.41 -20.79 2.31
N LYS A 146 -14.35 -21.46 1.64
CA LYS A 146 -14.04 -22.64 0.80
C LYS A 146 -13.15 -22.27 -0.39
N THR A 147 -13.44 -21.15 -1.04
CA THR A 147 -12.65 -20.65 -2.18
C THR A 147 -11.28 -20.19 -1.70
N CYS A 148 -11.21 -19.52 -0.55
CA CYS A 148 -9.96 -19.06 0.04
C CYS A 148 -9.05 -20.24 0.42
N GLU A 149 -9.56 -21.28 1.08
CA GLU A 149 -8.77 -22.47 1.40
C GLU A 149 -8.29 -23.19 0.15
N ASN A 150 -9.14 -23.38 -0.85
CA ASN A 150 -8.72 -23.97 -2.12
C ASN A 150 -7.58 -23.15 -2.76
N PHE A 151 -7.72 -21.83 -2.82
CA PHE A 151 -6.71 -20.95 -3.39
C PHE A 151 -5.40 -21.00 -2.58
N ARG A 152 -5.49 -20.96 -1.25
CA ARG A 152 -4.35 -21.07 -0.32
C ARG A 152 -3.61 -22.39 -0.53
N SER A 153 -4.31 -23.53 -0.54
CA SER A 153 -3.71 -24.85 -0.75
C SER A 153 -3.06 -25.01 -2.12
N LEU A 154 -3.59 -24.36 -3.17
CA LEU A 154 -2.92 -24.29 -4.49
C LEU A 154 -1.66 -23.41 -4.47
N CYS A 155 -1.64 -22.35 -3.67
CA CYS A 155 -0.45 -21.51 -3.49
C CYS A 155 0.66 -22.27 -2.73
N THR A 156 0.31 -22.95 -1.63
CA THR A 156 1.27 -23.70 -0.79
C THR A 156 1.65 -25.05 -1.40
N GLY A 157 0.79 -25.59 -2.25
CA GLY A 157 0.96 -26.90 -2.88
C GLY A 157 0.63 -28.08 -1.96
N GLU A 158 -0.16 -27.85 -0.91
CA GLU A 158 -0.62 -28.88 0.04
C GLU A 158 -1.39 -30.01 -0.62
N TYR A 159 -2.10 -29.75 -1.72
CA TYR A 159 -2.79 -30.79 -2.48
C TYR A 159 -1.83 -31.77 -3.17
N GLY A 160 -0.55 -31.40 -3.35
CA GLY A 160 0.46 -32.28 -3.94
C GLY A 160 0.14 -32.70 -5.38
N VAL A 161 0.31 -33.99 -5.66
CA VAL A 161 0.10 -34.58 -6.98
C VAL A 161 -1.06 -35.56 -6.92
N ILE A 162 -2.11 -35.32 -7.69
CA ILE A 162 -3.30 -36.17 -7.76
C ILE A 162 -3.31 -36.96 -9.06
N LYS A 163 -3.88 -38.17 -9.04
CA LYS A 163 -4.07 -38.96 -10.26
C LYS A 163 -5.22 -38.35 -11.07
N LYS A 164 -4.98 -38.07 -12.34
CA LYS A 164 -6.04 -37.74 -13.30
C LYS A 164 -6.68 -39.01 -13.84
N ASN A 165 -5.83 -39.99 -14.17
CA ASN A 165 -6.21 -41.35 -14.57
C ASN A 165 -5.08 -42.32 -14.13
N GLU A 166 -5.08 -43.55 -14.65
CA GLU A 166 -4.09 -44.57 -14.28
C GLU A 166 -2.64 -44.17 -14.64
N VAL A 167 -2.45 -43.29 -15.62
CA VAL A 167 -1.15 -42.93 -16.20
C VAL A 167 -0.78 -41.47 -15.90
N GLU A 168 -1.73 -40.55 -16.03
CA GLU A 168 -1.55 -39.10 -15.93
C GLU A 168 -1.76 -38.59 -14.50
N LYS A 169 -0.94 -37.62 -14.11
CA LYS A 169 -1.03 -36.95 -12.80
C LYS A 169 -1.16 -35.44 -12.97
N TYR A 170 -1.99 -34.81 -12.15
CA TYR A 170 -2.07 -33.36 -12.02
C TYR A 170 -1.28 -32.88 -10.81
N LYS A 171 -0.46 -31.86 -11.02
CA LYS A 171 0.22 -31.15 -9.95
C LYS A 171 -0.69 -30.00 -9.51
N MET A 172 -1.24 -30.10 -8.29
CA MET A 172 -2.21 -29.15 -7.78
C MET A 172 -1.52 -27.98 -7.09
N ASN A 173 -0.73 -27.20 -7.84
CA ASN A 173 -0.13 -25.97 -7.33
C ASN A 173 0.16 -24.91 -8.39
N TYR A 174 0.25 -23.65 -7.95
CA TYR A 174 0.53 -22.52 -8.85
C TYR A 174 2.03 -22.32 -9.16
N LYS A 175 2.94 -23.01 -8.45
CA LYS A 175 4.38 -22.82 -8.63
C LYS A 175 4.83 -23.27 -10.01
N GLY A 176 5.35 -22.31 -10.78
CA GLY A 176 5.81 -22.51 -12.15
C GLY A 176 4.74 -22.33 -13.22
N THR A 177 3.51 -22.00 -12.82
CA THR A 177 2.45 -21.62 -13.76
C THR A 177 2.72 -20.22 -14.33
N LYS A 178 2.17 -19.93 -15.52
CA LYS A 178 2.33 -18.65 -16.20
C LYS A 178 1.03 -17.85 -16.14
N PHE A 179 1.15 -16.52 -16.20
CA PHE A 179 0.04 -15.68 -16.62
C PHE A 179 -0.13 -15.84 -18.13
N PHE A 180 -1.18 -16.55 -18.55
CA PHE A 180 -1.42 -16.85 -19.97
C PHE A 180 -2.26 -15.78 -20.66
N ARG A 181 -2.86 -14.86 -19.90
CA ARG A 181 -3.63 -13.74 -20.46
C ARG A 181 -3.32 -12.46 -19.72
N LEU A 182 -2.97 -11.43 -20.50
CA LEU A 182 -2.65 -10.09 -20.04
C LEU A 182 -3.53 -9.10 -20.82
N VAL A 183 -4.44 -8.43 -20.12
CA VAL A 183 -5.30 -7.38 -20.71
C VAL A 183 -4.79 -6.03 -20.22
N LYS A 184 -4.22 -5.23 -21.12
CA LYS A 184 -3.72 -3.88 -20.79
C LYS A 184 -4.86 -3.03 -20.24
N ASN A 185 -4.65 -2.39 -19.09
CA ASN A 185 -5.67 -1.63 -18.36
C ASN A 185 -6.91 -2.45 -17.96
N GLY A 186 -6.78 -3.78 -17.89
CA GLY A 186 -7.83 -4.69 -17.45
C GLY A 186 -7.30 -5.58 -16.33
N TRP A 187 -7.15 -6.87 -16.61
CA TRP A 187 -6.71 -7.87 -15.64
C TRP A 187 -5.59 -8.76 -16.19
N ILE A 188 -4.92 -9.43 -15.27
CA ILE A 188 -4.03 -10.56 -15.55
C ILE A 188 -4.72 -11.85 -15.13
N GLN A 189 -4.49 -12.94 -15.85
CA GLN A 189 -5.05 -14.25 -15.54
C GLN A 189 -3.99 -15.34 -15.68
N GLY A 190 -3.94 -16.24 -14.71
CA GLY A 190 -3.00 -17.35 -14.62
C GLY A 190 -3.56 -18.50 -13.78
N GLY A 191 -2.70 -19.48 -13.49
CA GLY A 191 -3.03 -20.63 -12.63
C GLY A 191 -3.77 -21.76 -13.35
N VAL A 192 -3.03 -22.55 -14.15
CA VAL A 192 -3.51 -23.76 -14.84
C VAL A 192 -2.68 -24.95 -14.41
#